data_AF-A0A4Y2J8J6-F1
#
_entry.id   AF-A0A4Y2J8J6-F1
#
_cell.length_a   1.000
_cell.length_b   1.000
_cell.length_c   1.000
_cell.angle_alpha   90.00
_cell.angle_beta   90.00
_cell.angle_gamma   90.00
#
_symmetry.space_group_name_H-M   'P 1'
#
loop_
_entity.id
_entity.type
_entity.pdbx_description
1 polymer ?
#
loop_
_entity_poly.entity_id
_entity_poly.type
_entity_poly.pdbx_seq_one_letter_code
_entity_poly.pdbx_strand_id
1 'polypeptide(L)'
;MRDKNVPISGPFIIEKGLKFAKALKYDEFQGSNGWLEKFKRRHGIMAKVISGENKDVDDNDSENWITETLSKILKDYKPENIFNADEDCFIFSMFALSSSKRH
;
A
#
# COMPACT_ATOMS: atom_id res chain seq x y z
N MET A 1 -1.95 11.05 -12.42
CA MET A 1 -3.19 10.29 -12.19
C MET A 1 -2.85 8.86 -11.76
N ARG A 2 -2.43 8.68 -10.49
CA ARG A 2 -2.57 7.39 -9.78
C ARG A 2 -3.80 7.56 -8.90
N ASP A 3 -4.93 7.71 -9.56
CA ASP A 3 -6.20 7.86 -8.89
C ASP A 3 -6.71 6.46 -8.55
N LYS A 4 -6.96 6.27 -7.25
CA LYS A 4 -7.56 5.09 -6.63
C LYS A 4 -6.55 3.98 -6.33
N ASN A 5 -6.37 3.76 -5.04
CA ASN A 5 -5.63 2.69 -4.38
C ASN A 5 -6.27 1.30 -4.65
N VAL A 6 -6.76 1.05 -5.87
CA VAL A 6 -7.46 -0.18 -6.23
C VAL A 6 -6.41 -1.28 -6.29
N PRO A 7 -6.58 -2.36 -5.50
CA PRO A 7 -5.71 -3.52 -5.62
C PRO A 7 -5.82 -4.05 -7.04
N ILE A 8 -4.71 -3.98 -7.78
CA ILE A 8 -4.66 -4.47 -9.16
C ILE A 8 -4.83 -5.99 -9.10
N SER A 9 -5.99 -6.47 -9.56
CA SER A 9 -6.32 -7.88 -9.53
C SER A 9 -5.49 -8.66 -10.56
N GLY A 10 -5.17 -9.92 -10.25
CA GLY A 10 -4.47 -10.82 -11.17
C GLY A 10 -5.15 -10.93 -12.55
N PRO A 11 -6.48 -11.12 -12.62
CA PRO A 11 -7.22 -11.17 -13.88
C PRO A 11 -7.08 -9.89 -14.73
N PHE A 12 -7.03 -8.71 -14.10
CA PHE A 12 -6.85 -7.45 -14.82
C PHE A 12 -5.48 -7.37 -15.52
N ILE A 13 -4.43 -7.85 -14.85
CA ILE A 13 -3.07 -7.91 -15.42
C ILE A 13 -3.04 -8.87 -16.62
N ILE A 14 -3.70 -10.02 -16.52
CA ILE A 14 -3.80 -11.00 -17.61
C ILE A 14 -4.54 -10.38 -18.81
N GLU A 15 -5.68 -9.72 -18.59
CA GLU A 15 -6.44 -9.07 -19.67
C GLU A 15 -5.61 -8.02 -20.41
N LYS A 16 -4.87 -7.18 -19.68
CA LYS A 16 -3.98 -6.19 -20.28
C LYS A 16 -2.83 -6.86 -21.04
N GLY A 17 -2.23 -7.91 -20.48
CA GLY A 17 -1.21 -8.71 -21.16
C GLY A 17 -1.70 -9.27 -22.49
N LEU A 18 -2.91 -9.83 -22.53
CA LEU A 18 -3.54 -10.35 -23.75
C LEU A 18 -3.77 -9.27 -24.80
N LYS A 19 -4.21 -8.07 -24.39
CA LYS A 19 -4.36 -6.92 -25.31
C LYS A 19 -3.03 -6.52 -25.94
N PHE A 20 -1.95 -6.46 -25.15
CA PHE A 20 -0.62 -6.16 -25.68
C PHE A 20 -0.09 -7.27 -26.59
N ALA A 21 -0.30 -8.53 -26.23
CA ALA A 21 0.11 -9.66 -27.06
C ALA A 21 -0.57 -9.64 -28.43
N LYS A 22 -1.88 -9.35 -28.48
CA LYS A 22 -2.62 -9.14 -29.74
C LYS A 22 -2.06 -7.98 -30.56
N ALA A 23 -1.79 -6.84 -29.92
CA ALA A 23 -1.22 -5.68 -30.59
C ALA A 23 0.18 -5.96 -31.17
N LEU A 24 0.94 -6.83 -30.52
CA LEU A 24 2.29 -7.25 -30.93
C LEU A 24 2.31 -8.51 -31.80
N LYS A 25 1.14 -9.06 -32.18
CA LYS A 25 0.99 -10.30 -32.96
C LYS A 25 1.65 -11.54 -32.32
N TYR A 26 1.58 -11.62 -31.00
CA TYR A 26 1.98 -12.79 -30.21
C TYR A 26 0.73 -13.57 -29.78
N ASP A 27 0.17 -14.36 -30.69
CA ASP A 27 -1.08 -15.10 -30.45
C ASP A 27 -0.93 -16.27 -29.46
N GLU A 28 0.30 -16.73 -29.20
CA GLU A 28 0.60 -17.82 -28.25
C GLU A 28 0.55 -17.38 -26.78
N PHE A 29 0.46 -16.07 -26.51
CA PHE A 29 0.42 -15.58 -25.14
C PHE A 29 -0.93 -15.90 -24.48
N GLN A 30 -0.90 -16.77 -23.47
CA GLN A 30 -2.11 -17.22 -22.76
C GLN A 30 -2.27 -16.60 -21.36
N GLY A 31 -1.30 -15.80 -20.90
CA GLY A 31 -1.37 -15.17 -19.57
C GLY A 31 -1.53 -16.16 -18.42
N SER A 32 -0.76 -17.26 -18.42
CA SER A 32 -0.87 -18.31 -17.41
C SER A 32 -0.60 -17.80 -15.98
N ASN A 33 -1.11 -18.53 -14.98
CA ASN A 33 -0.84 -18.22 -13.57
C ASN A 33 0.67 -18.15 -13.27
N GLY A 34 1.47 -19.05 -13.86
CA GLY A 34 2.93 -19.02 -13.72
C GLY A 34 3.59 -17.79 -14.34
N TRP A 35 3.06 -17.27 -15.46
CA TRP A 35 3.50 -15.99 -16.03
C TRP A 35 3.12 -14.82 -15.12
N LEU A 36 1.88 -14.80 -14.62
CA LEU A 36 1.38 -13.74 -13.75
C LEU A 36 2.21 -13.62 -12.46
N GLU A 37 2.53 -14.74 -11.81
CA GLU A 37 3.37 -14.78 -10.60
C GLU A 37 4.78 -14.26 -10.88
N LYS A 38 5.39 -14.68 -11.99
CA LYS A 38 6.72 -14.18 -12.41
C LYS A 38 6.69 -12.69 -12.72
N PHE A 39 5.65 -12.22 -13.39
CA PHE A 39 5.46 -10.80 -13.72
C PHE A 39 5.32 -9.97 -12.46
N LYS A 40 4.45 -10.38 -11.53
CA LYS A 40 4.27 -9.72 -10.23
C LYS A 40 5.59 -9.64 -9.45
N ARG A 41 6.30 -10.77 -9.33
CA ARG A 41 7.60 -10.83 -8.63
C ARG A 41 8.64 -9.92 -9.26
N ARG A 42 8.73 -9.88 -10.60
CA ARG A 42 9.72 -9.07 -11.32
C ARG A 42 9.48 -7.57 -11.18
N HIS A 43 8.22 -7.16 -11.06
CA HIS A 43 7.82 -5.76 -10.94
C HIS A 43 7.44 -5.32 -9.52
N GLY A 44 7.68 -6.18 -8.51
CA GLY A 44 7.34 -5.86 -7.12
C GLY A 44 5.83 -5.62 -6.90
N ILE A 45 4.96 -6.16 -7.76
CA ILE A 45 3.51 -6.09 -7.60
C ILE A 45 3.14 -7.12 -6.55
N MET A 46 3.35 -6.76 -5.29
CA MET A 46 2.86 -7.54 -4.18
C MET A 46 1.33 -7.42 -4.19
N ALA A 47 0.64 -8.55 -4.18
CA ALA A 47 -0.74 -8.57 -3.73
C ALA A 47 -0.69 -8.18 -2.26
N LYS A 48 -0.69 -6.88 -1.98
CA LYS A 48 -0.96 -6.36 -0.65
C LYS A 48 -2.40 -6.75 -0.41
N VAL A 49 -2.61 -7.93 0.17
CA VAL A 49 -3.83 -8.18 0.90
C VAL A 49 -3.92 -6.99 1.83
N ILE A 50 -4.94 -6.18 1.66
CA ILE A 50 -5.31 -5.17 2.66
C ILE A 50 -5.85 -5.99 3.85
N SER A 51 -4.96 -6.75 4.48
CA SER A 51 -5.20 -7.41 5.76
C SER A 51 -4.78 -6.38 6.78
N GLY A 52 -5.68 -5.44 7.06
CA GLY A 52 -5.36 -4.28 7.88
C GLY A 52 -6.48 -3.25 7.97
N GLU A 53 -7.49 -3.28 7.09
CA GLU A 53 -8.79 -2.71 7.45
C GLU A 53 -9.57 -3.85 8.10
N ASN A 54 -9.40 -3.93 9.42
CA ASN A 54 -10.14 -4.82 10.29
C ASN A 54 -11.63 -4.59 10.01
N LYS A 55 -12.25 -5.49 9.25
CA LYS A 55 -13.69 -5.50 8.96
C LYS A 55 -14.53 -5.92 10.18
N ASP A 56 -13.91 -5.89 11.36
CA ASP A 56 -14.39 -6.39 12.64
C ASP A 56 -14.08 -5.38 13.77
N VAL A 57 -13.99 -4.09 13.44
CA VAL A 57 -14.25 -3.04 14.43
C VAL A 57 -15.63 -2.50 14.08
N ASP A 58 -16.59 -2.73 14.97
CA ASP A 58 -17.88 -2.05 14.89
C ASP A 58 -17.62 -0.53 14.88
N ASP A 59 -18.26 0.22 13.99
CA ASP A 59 -18.08 1.68 13.92
C ASP A 59 -18.34 2.34 15.30
N ASN A 60 -19.19 1.72 16.15
CA ASN A 60 -19.44 2.16 17.52
C ASN A 60 -18.23 1.97 18.46
N ASP A 61 -17.48 0.87 18.33
CA ASP A 61 -16.24 0.64 19.10
C ASP A 61 -15.13 1.61 18.68
N SER A 62 -15.08 1.92 17.39
CA SER A 62 -14.17 2.92 16.80
C SER A 62 -14.44 4.31 17.36
N GLU A 63 -15.71 4.70 17.39
CA GLU A 63 -16.15 6.00 17.87
C GLU A 63 -15.99 6.14 19.39
N ASN A 64 -16.24 5.06 20.15
CA ASN A 64 -15.96 5.03 21.58
C ASN A 64 -14.46 5.17 21.89
N TRP A 65 -13.61 4.49 21.12
CA TRP A 65 -12.16 4.59 21.27
C TRP A 65 -11.63 6.02 21.02
N ILE A 66 -12.12 6.67 19.96
CA ILE A 66 -11.74 8.05 19.62
C ILE A 66 -12.27 9.03 20.68
N THR A 67 -13.53 8.90 21.07
CA THR A 67 -14.15 9.88 21.97
C THR A 67 -13.67 9.74 23.41
N GLU A 68 -13.55 8.52 23.93
CA GLU A 68 -13.18 8.31 25.32
C GLU A 68 -11.67 8.19 25.52
N THR A 69 -11.01 7.30 24.78
CA THR A 69 -9.61 6.96 25.06
C THR A 69 -8.67 7.99 24.48
N LEU A 70 -8.83 8.35 23.21
CA LEU A 70 -7.96 9.34 22.56
C LEU A 70 -8.12 10.72 23.22
N SER A 71 -9.34 11.15 23.54
CA SER A 71 -9.55 12.43 24.25
C SER A 71 -8.95 12.46 25.65
N LYS A 72 -8.91 11.33 26.39
CA LYS A 72 -8.25 11.26 27.69
C LYS A 72 -6.74 11.41 27.54
N ILE A 73 -6.14 10.69 26.58
CA ILE A 73 -4.71 10.78 26.28
C ILE A 73 -4.36 12.23 25.90
N LEU A 74 -5.10 12.83 24.96
CA LEU A 74 -4.82 14.17 24.45
C LEU A 74 -4.96 15.29 25.50
N LYS A 75 -5.71 15.09 26.60
CA LYS A 75 -5.78 16.07 27.70
C LYS A 75 -4.46 16.20 28.45
N ASP A 76 -3.65 15.13 28.50
CA ASP A 76 -2.38 15.12 29.21
C ASP A 76 -1.21 15.64 28.35
N TYR A 77 -1.43 15.85 27.05
CA TYR A 77 -0.42 16.39 26.13
C TYR A 77 -0.79 17.80 25.68
N LYS A 78 0.20 18.69 25.68
CA LYS A 78 0.06 19.99 25.02
C LYS A 78 -0.03 19.76 23.50
N PRO A 79 -0.82 20.57 22.77
CA PRO A 79 -0.93 20.44 21.31
C PRO A 79 0.42 20.55 20.59
N GLU A 80 1.38 21.25 21.19
CA GLU A 80 2.76 21.40 20.72
C GLU A 80 3.60 20.11 20.77
N ASN A 81 3.14 19.09 21.51
CA ASN A 81 3.84 17.81 21.69
C ASN A 81 3.23 16.67 20.85
N ILE A 82 2.27 16.98 19.98
CA ILE A 82 1.63 16.00 19.10
C ILE A 82 2.39 15.99 17.77
N PHE A 83 3.31 15.06 17.61
CA PHE A 83 4.12 14.90 16.39
C PHE A 83 3.53 13.83 15.47
N ASN A 84 3.48 14.12 14.17
CA ASN A 84 3.11 13.12 13.16
C ASN A 84 4.34 12.27 12.80
N ALA A 85 4.39 11.05 13.31
CA ALA A 85 5.52 10.14 13.10
C ALA A 85 5.74 9.73 11.63
N ASP A 86 4.74 9.91 10.75
CA ASP A 86 4.86 9.58 9.32
C ASP A 86 5.87 10.49 8.59
N GLU A 87 5.89 11.78 8.93
CA GLU A 87 6.86 12.75 8.38
C GLU A 87 8.27 12.55 8.98
N ASP A 88 8.37 12.27 10.27
CA ASP A 88 9.65 12.04 10.96
C ASP A 88 10.31 10.72 10.52
N CYS A 89 9.53 9.67 10.26
CA CYS A 89 10.03 8.39 9.73
C CYS A 89 10.58 8.56 8.31
N PHE A 90 9.91 9.39 7.49
CA PHE A 90 10.40 9.74 6.16
C PHE A 90 11.71 10.53 6.23
N ILE A 91 11.83 11.49 7.15
CA ILE A 91 13.06 12.27 7.35
C ILE A 91 14.20 11.37 7.86
N PHE A 92 13.96 10.50 8.85
CA PHE A 92 14.96 9.55 9.35
C PHE A 92 15.45 8.60 8.24
N SER A 93 14.52 8.05 7.45
CA SER A 93 14.82 7.18 6.31
C SER A 93 15.65 7.91 5.24
N MET A 94 15.30 9.15 4.91
CA MET A 94 16.06 9.98 3.97
C MET A 94 17.48 10.27 4.48
N PHE A 95 17.63 10.60 5.77
CA PHE A 95 18.93 10.84 6.38
C PHE A 95 19.82 9.58 6.40
N ALA A 96 19.27 8.42 6.75
CA ALA A 96 19.98 7.15 6.74
C ALA A 96 20.47 6.75 5.33
N LEU A 97 19.63 6.97 4.30
CA LEU A 97 19.98 6.69 2.90
C LEU A 97 21.03 7.67 2.33
N SER A 98 20.97 8.94 2.73
CA SER A 98 21.95 9.96 2.30
C SER A 98 23.32 9.79 2.93
N SER A 99 23.39 9.17 4.12
CA SER A 99 24.63 8.86 4.83
C SER A 99 25.29 7.59 4.29
N SER A 100 24.52 6.66 3.72
CA SER A 100 25.04 5.43 3.08
C SER A 100 25.62 5.67 1.68
N LYS A 101 25.30 6.79 1.02
CA LYS A 101 25.85 7.18 -0.31
C LYS A 101 27.09 8.08 -0.24
N ARG A 102 27.56 8.42 0.96
CA ARG A 102 28.83 9.13 1.20
C ARG A 102 29.87 8.15 1.76
N HIS A 103 30.17 7.10 0.99
CA HIS A 103 31.40 6.31 1.08
C HIS A 103 31.68 5.68 -0.27
#